data_AF-A0A1C3NUS8-F1
#
_entry.id   AF-A0A1C3NUS8-F1
#
_cell.length_a   1.000
_cell.length_b   1.000
_cell.length_c   1.000
_cell.angle_alpha   90.00
_cell.angle_beta   90.00
_cell.angle_gamma   90.00
#
_symmetry.space_group_name_H-M   'P 1'
#
loop_
_entity.id
_entity.type
_entity.pdbx_description
1 polymer ?
#
loop_
_entity_poly.entity_id
_entity_poly.type
_entity_poly.pdbx_seq_one_letter_code
_entity_poly.pdbx_strand_id
1 'polypeptide(L)' 'MADVSVRFAMTDDSEIVLNLSLTQAIRLTEAIASKVSQAMTEQPPRGSLNGNSYGGPSVRPGPYSTS' A
#
# COMPACT_ATOMS: atom_id res chain seq x y z
N MET A 1 -22.16 29.41 5.43
CA MET A 1 -22.67 28.84 4.18
C MET A 1 -21.67 27.82 3.70
N ALA A 2 -22.13 26.65 3.28
CA ALA A 2 -21.26 25.66 2.65
C ALA A 2 -21.40 25.81 1.14
N ASP A 3 -20.26 25.82 0.45
CA ASP A 3 -20.21 25.98 -1.00
C ASP A 3 -20.22 24.62 -1.70
N VAL A 4 -19.85 23.54 -0.97
CA VAL A 4 -19.64 22.20 -1.50
C VAL A 4 -20.15 21.15 -0.51
N SER A 5 -20.80 20.11 -1.02
CA SER A 5 -21.15 18.91 -0.28
C SER A 5 -20.31 17.72 -0.75
N VAL A 6 -19.57 17.09 0.15
CA VAL A 6 -18.79 15.86 -0.11
C VAL A 6 -19.52 14.68 0.52
N ARG A 7 -19.71 13.60 -0.24
CA ARG A 7 -20.37 12.38 0.22
C ARG A 7 -19.39 11.22 0.25
N PHE A 8 -19.29 10.54 1.38
CA PHE A 8 -18.51 9.31 1.54
C PHE A 8 -19.46 8.14 1.70
N ALA A 9 -19.38 7.18 0.77
CA ALA A 9 -20.08 5.91 0.87
C ALA A 9 -19.34 4.99 1.84
N MET A 10 -20.08 4.40 2.77
CA MET A 10 -19.58 3.38 3.69
C MET A 10 -20.02 1.98 3.24
N THR A 11 -19.43 0.96 3.85
CA THR A 11 -19.70 -0.45 3.53
C THR A 11 -21.10 -0.94 3.91
N ASP A 12 -21.76 -0.22 4.81
CA ASP A 12 -23.06 -0.54 5.39
C ASP A 12 -24.22 0.27 4.77
N ASP A 13 -24.08 0.69 3.52
CA ASP A 13 -25.01 1.60 2.80
C ASP A 13 -25.24 2.96 3.49
N SER A 14 -24.47 3.25 4.55
CA SER A 14 -24.45 4.54 5.22
C SER A 14 -23.63 5.55 4.42
N GLU A 15 -24.04 6.81 4.49
CA GLU A 15 -23.30 7.92 3.88
C GLU A 15 -22.96 8.98 4.91
N ILE A 16 -21.74 9.51 4.82
CA ILE A 16 -21.35 10.73 5.54
C ILE A 16 -21.38 11.90 4.57
N VAL A 17 -22.16 12.93 4.90
CA VAL A 17 -22.26 14.16 4.11
C VAL A 17 -21.58 15.31 4.86
N LEU A 18 -20.54 15.88 4.24
CA LEU A 18 -19.83 17.04 4.77
C LEU A 18 -20.14 18.28 3.95
N ASN A 19 -20.65 19.31 4.61
CA ASN A 19 -20.92 20.61 4.03
C ASN A 19 -19.75 21.55 4.34
N LEU A 20 -18.94 21.85 3.33
CA LEU A 20 -17.65 22.52 3.46
C LEU A 20 -17.58 23.76 2.57
N SER A 21 -16.67 24.68 2.89
CA SER A 21 -16.27 25.70 1.91
C SER A 21 -15.40 25.09 0.81
N LEU A 22 -15.30 25.77 -0.34
CA LEU A 22 -14.50 25.29 -1.47
C LEU A 22 -13.04 24.98 -1.06
N THR A 23 -12.41 25.86 -0.28
CA THR A 23 -11.02 25.68 0.19
C THR A 23 -10.88 24.50 1.17
N GLN A 24 -11.91 24.18 1.94
CA GLN A 24 -11.89 23.01 2.83
C GLN A 24 -12.03 21.71 2.03
N ALA A 25 -12.89 21.68 1.01
CA ALA A 25 -13.07 20.51 0.15
C ALA A 25 -11.80 20.17 -0.65
N ILE A 26 -11.09 21.18 -1.17
CA ILE A 26 -9.81 20.99 -1.86
C ILE A 26 -8.78 20.34 -0.93
N ARG A 27 -8.56 20.92 0.26
CA ARG A 27 -7.60 20.39 1.24
C ARG A 27 -7.94 18.97 1.70
N LEU A 28 -9.23 18.67 1.86
CA LEU A 28 -9.70 17.32 2.18
C LEU A 28 -9.33 16.33 1.07
N THR A 29 -9.56 16.70 -0.18
CA THR A 29 -9.26 15.85 -1.35
C THR A 29 -7.77 15.56 -1.46
N GLU A 30 -6.93 16.58 -1.28
CA GLU A 30 -5.46 16.45 -1.27
C GLU A 30 -4.98 15.53 -0.14
N ALA A 31 -5.50 15.71 1.07
CA ALA A 31 -5.15 14.89 2.22
C ALA A 31 -5.56 13.42 2.03
N ILE A 32 -6.73 13.16 1.44
CA ILE A 32 -7.18 11.81 1.11
C ILE A 32 -6.28 11.18 0.06
N ALA A 33 -6.02 11.88 -1.05
CA ALA A 33 -5.16 11.37 -2.12
C ALA A 33 -3.74 11.06 -1.61
N SER A 34 -3.19 11.91 -0.75
CA SER A 34 -1.90 11.69 -0.10
C SER A 34 -1.90 10.44 0.77
N LYS A 35 -2.93 10.27 1.63
CA LYS A 35 -3.07 9.08 2.49
C LYS A 35 -3.27 7.79 1.69
N VAL A 36 -4.05 7.83 0.60
CA VAL A 36 -4.25 6.69 -0.29
C VAL A 36 -2.93 6.30 -0.96
N SER A 37 -2.20 7.29 -1.47
CA SER A 37 -0.87 7.06 -2.06
C SER A 37 0.09 6.40 -1.07
N GLN A 38 0.14 6.91 0.18
CA GLN A 38 0.93 6.33 1.25
C GLN A 38 0.55 4.86 1.52
N ALA A 39 -0.75 4.58 1.70
CA ALA A 39 -1.24 3.23 1.95
C ALA A 39 -0.94 2.26 0.79
N MET A 40 -0.98 2.74 -0.46
CA MET A 40 -0.59 1.93 -1.63
C MET A 40 0.92 1.68 -1.70
N THR A 41 1.74 2.64 -1.27
CA THR A 41 3.21 2.47 -1.21
C THR A 41 3.70 1.66 -0.01
N GLU A 42 2.92 1.59 1.08
CA GLU A 42 3.20 0.75 2.26
C GLU A 42 2.88 -0.73 2.06
N GLN A 43 2.72 -1.18 0.81
CA GLN A 43 2.61 -2.59 0.49
C GLN A 43 3.87 -3.30 1.04
N PRO A 44 3.74 -4.27 1.96
CA PRO A 44 4.90 -4.89 2.60
C PRO A 44 5.79 -5.48 1.51
N PRO A 45 7.12 -5.33 1.59
CA PRO A 45 8.02 -5.94 0.61
C PRO A 45 7.70 -7.43 0.55
N ARG A 46 7.07 -7.86 -0.55
CA ARG A 46 6.90 -9.27 -0.90
C ARG A 46 8.29 -9.80 -1.22
N GLY A 47 9.06 -10.09 -0.18
CA GLY A 47 10.47 -10.42 -0.34
C GLY A 47 11.33 -10.31 0.91
N SER A 48 10.78 -10.53 2.12
CA SER A 48 11.61 -10.97 3.25
C SER A 48 11.65 -12.50 3.27
N LEU A 49 12.35 -13.09 2.29
CA LEU A 49 12.97 -14.41 2.48
C LEU A 49 14.38 -14.14 2.99
N ASN A 50 14.45 -13.74 4.26
CA ASN A 50 15.63 -13.90 5.08
C ASN A 50 15.85 -15.41 5.27
N GLY A 51 16.61 -16.00 4.34
CA GLY A 51 17.22 -17.32 4.49
C GLY A 51 18.67 -17.16 4.89
N ASN A 52 18.94 -16.60 6.07
CA ASN A 52 20.27 -16.68 6.69
C ASN A 52 20.53 -18.13 7.11
N SER A 53 21.22 -18.91 6.27
CA SER A 53 21.93 -20.11 6.72
C SER A 53 23.30 -20.19 6.07
N TYR A 54 24.26 -19.56 6.75
CA TYR A 54 25.64 -20.00 6.95
C TYR A 54 26.16 -21.16 6.07
N GLY A 55 27.18 -20.90 5.27
CA GLY A 55 28.02 -21.96 4.71
C GLY A 55 28.98 -21.46 3.63
N GLY A 56 30.27 -21.42 3.94
CA GLY A 56 31.36 -20.95 3.06
C GLY A 56 31.60 -21.79 1.79
N PRO A 57 32.70 -21.52 1.07
CA PRO A 57 32.89 -21.97 -0.31
C PRO A 57 33.08 -23.48 -0.36
N SER A 58 32.02 -24.20 -0.71
CA SER A 58 32.04 -25.66 -0.82
C SER A 58 32.11 -26.06 -2.28
N VAL A 59 33.34 -26.26 -2.72
CA VAL A 59 33.75 -27.13 -3.82
C VAL A 59 32.81 -28.34 -3.87
N ARG A 60 32.04 -28.53 -4.96
CA ARG A 60 31.31 -29.79 -5.18
C ARG A 60 32.06 -30.62 -6.23
N PRO A 61 32.68 -31.74 -5.83
CA PRO A 61 33.32 -32.69 -6.74
C PRO A 61 32.26 -33.37 -7.63
N GLY A 62 32.62 -33.67 -8.88
CA GLY A 62 31.87 -34.64 -9.70
C GLY A 62 31.74 -35.99 -8.96
N PRO A 63 30.76 -36.84 -9.31
CA PRO A 63 31.14 -37.89 -10.25
C PRO A 63 30.01 -38.57 -11.09
N TYR A 64 30.45 -39.24 -12.17
CA TYR A 64 29.86 -40.36 -12.95
C TYR A 64 28.48 -40.28 -13.67
N SER A 65 28.58 -40.32 -15.01
CA SER A 65 27.98 -41.26 -15.99
C SER A 65 26.47 -41.41 -16.29
N THR A 66 26.25 -41.72 -17.58
CA THR A 66 25.07 -42.23 -18.33
C THR A 66 24.10 -41.15 -18.83
N SER A 67 23.71 -41.06 -20.11
CA SER A 67 23.66 -42.01 -21.23
C SER A 67 23.91 -41.29 -22.57
#